data_AF-A0A0M8MN67-F1
#
_entry.id   AF-A0A0M8MN67-F1
#
_cell.length_a   1.000
_cell.length_b   1.000
_cell.length_c   1.000
_cell.angle_alpha   90.00
_cell.angle_beta   90.00
_cell.angle_gamma   90.00
#
_symmetry.space_group_name_H-M   'P 1'
#
loop_
_entity.id
_entity.type
_entity.pdbx_description
1 polymer ?
#
loop_
_entity_poly.entity_id
_entity_poly.type
_entity_poly.pdbx_seq_one_letter_code
_entity_poly.pdbx_strand_id
1 'polypeptide(L)'
;MAESAPAAASGRPRAARIPQEELRERLLAEAERMLDGRGLGVNAYPLNMEDLIRQVGVPRSSAFHAFGSKENLFFQLALRLLSPSSPLAMRFTAILTESADAVVAEHETLMTDAAGRRALLRESVRRALPQMHETLVRAPRWRTFRALSMSLDSFPEAERDELRARLGTIQDIYVDTMSRAYEATFERFGVRMRPGLSITHFVTAASSTLEGVATGPAFGQPLAAEWVALPGIGGAEVQWHLSAVALMALVDGMTEAV
;
A
#
# COMPACT_ATOMS: atom_id res chain seq x y z
N MET A 1 75.99 4.66 35.42
CA MET A 1 75.10 5.56 34.65
C MET A 1 74.41 4.74 33.57
N ALA A 2 73.14 4.42 33.77
CA ALA A 2 72.23 3.99 32.72
C ALA A 2 70.84 4.46 33.16
N GLU A 3 70.38 5.52 32.52
CA GLU A 3 69.12 6.21 32.76
C GLU A 3 68.06 5.55 31.86
N SER A 4 67.10 4.84 32.47
CA SER A 4 65.97 4.25 31.73
C SER A 4 64.89 5.31 31.50
N ALA A 5 64.66 5.63 30.24
CA ALA A 5 63.60 6.52 29.78
C ALA A 5 62.18 5.92 30.02
N PRO A 6 61.16 6.75 30.26
CA PRO A 6 59.78 6.28 30.42
C PRO A 6 59.12 5.97 29.08
N ALA A 7 58.36 4.88 29.05
CA ALA A 7 57.58 4.43 27.90
C ALA A 7 56.45 5.43 27.57
N ALA A 8 56.39 5.86 26.31
CA ALA A 8 55.33 6.70 25.78
C ALA A 8 54.00 5.93 25.74
N ALA A 9 52.98 6.47 26.41
CA ALA A 9 51.61 5.95 26.33
C ALA A 9 51.03 6.22 24.93
N SER A 10 50.88 5.17 24.14
CA SER A 10 50.16 5.22 22.86
C SER A 10 48.66 5.40 23.10
N GLY A 11 48.16 6.63 22.94
CA GLY A 11 46.73 6.93 22.98
C GLY A 11 45.97 6.17 21.89
N ARG A 12 44.90 5.45 22.27
CA ARG A 12 43.98 4.83 21.31
C ARG A 12 43.40 5.90 20.37
N PRO A 13 43.34 5.65 19.05
CA PRO A 13 42.71 6.59 18.13
C PRO A 13 41.25 6.81 18.54
N ARG A 14 40.90 8.08 18.77
CA ARG A 14 39.55 8.52 19.14
C ARG A 14 38.64 8.17 17.96
N ALA A 15 37.64 7.33 18.19
CA ALA A 15 36.70 6.91 17.14
C ALA A 15 36.17 8.13 16.38
N ALA A 16 36.24 8.07 15.05
CA ALA A 16 35.81 9.16 14.18
C ALA A 16 34.35 9.54 14.48
N ARG A 17 34.08 10.83 14.62
CA ARG A 17 32.74 11.35 14.90
C ARG A 17 31.85 11.04 13.70
N ILE A 18 30.82 10.22 13.90
CA ILE A 18 29.81 9.93 12.86
C ILE A 18 29.14 11.27 12.49
N PRO A 19 29.10 11.64 11.20
CA PRO A 19 28.35 12.80 10.72
C PRO A 19 26.87 12.69 11.13
N GLN A 20 26.25 13.82 11.48
CA GLN A 20 24.87 13.82 11.99
C GLN A 20 23.87 13.22 10.99
N GLU A 21 24.06 13.47 9.69
CA GLU A 21 23.21 12.92 8.64
C GLU A 21 23.33 11.40 8.52
N GLU A 22 24.56 10.88 8.62
CA GLU A 22 24.80 9.44 8.62
C GLU A 22 24.17 8.77 9.85
N LEU A 23 24.23 9.43 11.01
CA LEU A 23 23.54 8.96 12.22
C LEU A 23 22.01 8.95 12.04
N ARG A 24 21.44 9.99 11.42
CA ARG A 24 20.00 10.06 11.12
C ARG A 24 19.58 8.90 10.22
N GLU A 25 20.32 8.66 9.14
CA GLU A 25 20.02 7.57 8.21
C GLU A 25 20.11 6.19 8.87
N ARG A 26 21.13 5.94 9.68
CA ARG A 26 21.27 4.67 10.43
C ARG A 26 20.08 4.43 11.35
N LEU A 27 19.63 5.46 12.07
CA LEU A 27 18.48 5.37 12.98
C LEU A 27 17.16 5.15 12.21
N LEU A 28 16.94 5.83 11.09
CA LEU A 28 15.74 5.64 10.26
C LEU A 28 15.71 4.25 9.60
N ALA A 29 16.84 3.78 9.07
CA ALA A 29 16.96 2.45 8.46
C ALA A 29 16.74 1.32 9.49
N GLU A 30 17.25 1.49 10.72
CA GLU A 30 16.97 0.57 11.82
C GLU A 30 15.48 0.59 12.20
N ALA A 31 14.88 1.78 12.33
CA ALA A 31 13.47 1.91 12.67
C ALA A 31 12.57 1.23 11.61
N GLU A 32 12.88 1.42 10.32
CA GLU A 32 12.21 0.74 9.22
C GLU A 32 12.35 -0.79 9.32
N ARG A 33 13.52 -1.29 9.69
CA ARG A 33 13.73 -2.74 9.88
C ARG A 33 12.98 -3.29 11.09
N MET A 34 12.90 -2.54 12.19
CA MET A 34 12.13 -2.95 13.39
C MET A 34 10.63 -3.07 13.11
N LEU A 35 10.12 -2.37 12.09
CA LEU A 35 8.73 -2.55 11.64
C LEU A 35 8.52 -3.90 10.96
N ASP A 36 9.57 -4.58 10.50
CA ASP A 36 9.55 -5.96 9.98
C ASP A 36 8.47 -6.19 8.90
N GLY A 37 8.34 -5.25 7.96
CA GLY A 37 7.30 -5.35 6.94
C GLY A 37 5.87 -5.31 7.50
N ARG A 38 5.66 -4.84 8.73
CA ARG A 38 4.31 -4.60 9.28
C ARG A 38 3.77 -3.20 8.97
N GLY A 39 4.62 -2.28 8.55
CA GLY A 39 4.25 -0.89 8.38
C GLY A 39 3.98 -0.19 9.72
N LEU A 40 3.67 1.11 9.67
CA LEU A 40 3.31 1.90 10.84
C LEU A 40 1.86 1.61 11.24
N GLY A 41 1.62 1.29 12.51
CA GLY A 41 0.29 1.32 13.11
C GLY A 41 -0.04 2.69 13.70
N VAL A 42 -1.30 2.92 14.05
CA VAL A 42 -1.86 4.21 14.51
C VAL A 42 -1.09 4.83 15.70
N ASN A 43 -0.51 4.02 16.59
CA ASN A 43 0.21 4.51 17.78
C ASN A 43 1.73 4.26 17.75
N ALA A 44 2.30 3.79 16.62
CA ALA A 44 3.72 3.45 16.52
C ALA A 44 4.25 2.56 17.67
N TYR A 45 3.38 1.80 18.33
CA TYR A 45 3.69 1.03 19.55
C TYR A 45 4.95 0.15 19.46
N PRO A 46 5.34 -0.41 18.29
CA PRO A 46 6.59 -1.16 18.15
C PRO A 46 7.87 -0.31 18.24
N LEU A 47 7.80 1.01 18.03
CA LEU A 47 8.96 1.89 17.95
C LEU A 47 9.20 2.60 19.29
N ASN A 48 10.06 1.98 20.08
CA ASN A 48 10.64 2.58 21.27
C ASN A 48 12.01 3.20 20.92
N MET A 49 12.17 4.50 21.20
CA MET A 49 13.41 5.23 20.92
C MET A 49 14.60 4.66 21.70
N GLU A 50 14.41 4.18 22.93
CA GLU A 50 15.49 3.56 23.71
C GLU A 50 15.92 2.21 23.14
N ASP A 51 14.96 1.42 22.63
CA ASP A 51 15.28 0.17 21.94
C ASP A 51 16.02 0.45 20.63
N LEU A 52 15.60 1.46 19.88
CA LEU A 52 16.26 1.92 18.65
C LEU A 52 17.70 2.41 18.91
N ILE A 53 17.93 3.12 20.02
CA ILE A 53 19.26 3.58 20.42
C ILE A 53 20.16 2.38 20.75
N ARG A 54 19.64 1.38 21.47
CA ARG A 54 20.34 0.17 21.88
C ARG A 54 20.71 -0.71 20.68
N GLN A 55 19.70 -1.18 19.94
CA GLN A 55 19.61 -1.01 18.49
C GLN A 55 20.88 -0.81 17.66
N VAL A 56 21.03 0.46 17.28
CA VAL A 56 22.10 1.02 16.45
C VAL A 56 23.43 1.16 17.22
N GLY A 57 23.41 1.07 18.55
CA GLY A 57 24.61 1.17 19.39
C GLY A 57 25.17 2.59 19.51
N VAL A 58 24.29 3.60 19.55
CA VAL A 58 24.68 5.02 19.60
C VAL A 58 24.42 5.64 20.97
N PRO A 59 25.17 6.68 21.40
CA PRO A 59 24.85 7.38 22.65
C PRO A 59 23.46 8.02 22.58
N ARG A 60 22.71 7.97 23.68
CA ARG A 60 21.38 8.59 23.80
C ARG A 60 21.42 10.08 23.43
N SER A 61 22.39 10.82 23.95
CA SER A 61 22.58 12.24 23.63
C SER A 61 22.78 12.49 22.14
N SER A 62 23.47 11.61 21.42
CA SER A 62 23.65 11.72 19.96
C SER A 62 22.34 11.50 19.21
N ALA A 63 21.51 10.54 19.61
CA ALA A 63 20.20 10.29 18.99
C ALA A 63 19.23 11.45 19.21
N PHE A 64 19.15 11.98 20.44
CA PHE A 64 18.35 13.17 20.74
C PHE A 64 18.91 14.43 20.08
N HIS A 65 20.22 14.57 19.90
CA HIS A 65 20.79 15.66 19.10
C HIS A 65 20.45 15.51 17.60
N ALA A 66 20.34 14.28 17.09
CA ALA A 66 20.02 14.03 15.69
C ALA A 66 18.57 14.36 15.33
N PHE A 67 17.61 14.12 16.23
CA PHE A 67 16.17 14.27 15.96
C PHE A 67 15.46 15.29 16.84
N GLY A 68 16.04 15.73 17.96
CA GLY A 68 15.40 16.62 18.93
C GLY A 68 14.40 15.88 19.83
N SER A 69 13.45 15.15 19.23
CA SER A 69 12.41 14.42 19.96
C SER A 69 12.02 13.10 19.29
N LYS A 70 11.23 12.29 20.00
CA LYS A 70 10.67 11.03 19.47
C LYS A 70 9.64 11.31 18.37
N GLU A 71 8.87 12.37 18.52
CA GLU A 71 7.82 12.80 17.58
C GLU A 71 8.45 13.17 16.23
N ASN A 72 9.54 13.93 16.21
CA ASN A 72 10.23 14.26 14.97
C ASN A 72 10.88 13.04 14.31
N LEU A 73 11.43 12.09 15.08
CA LEU A 73 11.89 10.81 14.53
C LEU A 73 10.75 10.06 13.84
N PHE A 74 9.58 9.99 14.49
CA PHE A 74 8.41 9.33 13.95
C PHE A 74 7.89 10.01 12.68
N PHE A 75 7.81 11.34 12.67
CA PHE A 75 7.45 12.13 11.50
C PHE A 75 8.39 11.86 10.31
N GLN A 76 9.71 11.90 10.54
CA GLN A 76 10.70 11.63 9.51
C GLN A 76 10.63 10.18 8.99
N LEU A 77 10.36 9.22 9.87
CA LEU A 77 10.11 7.83 9.48
C LEU A 77 8.83 7.69 8.65
N ALA A 78 7.75 8.39 9.02
CA ALA A 78 6.51 8.40 8.26
C ALA A 78 6.74 8.92 6.83
N LEU A 79 7.46 10.04 6.67
CA LEU A 79 7.83 10.58 5.36
C LEU A 79 8.67 9.59 4.53
N ARG A 80 9.63 8.91 5.16
CA ARG A 80 10.47 7.90 4.50
C ARG A 80 9.64 6.74 3.97
N LEU A 81 8.72 6.21 4.78
CA LEU A 81 7.89 5.06 4.41
C LEU A 81 6.89 5.39 3.31
N LEU A 82 6.42 6.65 3.27
CA LEU A 82 5.60 7.21 2.20
C LEU A 82 6.44 7.53 0.95
N SER A 83 7.22 6.59 0.41
CA SER A 83 7.86 6.77 -0.92
C SER A 83 6.80 7.08 -2.00
N PRO A 84 7.04 7.98 -2.98
CA PRO A 84 6.04 8.49 -3.91
C PRO A 84 5.79 7.51 -5.07
N SER A 85 5.77 6.22 -4.78
CA SER A 85 5.53 5.15 -5.73
C SER A 85 4.29 4.37 -5.34
N SER A 86 3.59 3.83 -6.35
CA SER A 86 2.46 2.92 -6.15
C SER A 86 2.74 1.50 -6.68
N PRO A 87 3.65 0.72 -6.05
CA PRO A 87 3.85 -0.69 -6.39
C PRO A 87 2.56 -1.50 -6.33
N LEU A 88 1.64 -1.11 -5.46
CA LEU A 88 0.34 -1.74 -5.30
C LEU A 88 -0.54 -1.54 -6.54
N ALA A 89 -0.62 -0.32 -7.10
CA ALA A 89 -1.36 -0.08 -8.34
C ALA A 89 -0.76 -0.84 -9.52
N MET A 90 0.57 -0.90 -9.61
CA MET A 90 1.27 -1.70 -10.63
C MET A 90 0.93 -3.18 -10.51
N ARG A 91 0.94 -3.73 -9.29
CA ARG A 91 0.57 -5.14 -9.08
C ARG A 91 -0.89 -5.41 -9.39
N PHE A 92 -1.80 -4.50 -9.02
CA PHE A 92 -3.22 -4.62 -9.35
C PHE A 92 -3.46 -4.57 -10.86
N THR A 93 -2.78 -3.68 -11.58
CA THR A 93 -2.82 -3.63 -13.04
C THR A 93 -2.41 -4.97 -13.65
N ALA A 94 -1.31 -5.56 -13.18
CA ALA A 94 -0.87 -6.87 -13.63
C ALA A 94 -1.93 -7.96 -13.35
N ILE A 95 -2.52 -8.00 -12.15
CA ILE A 95 -3.56 -8.98 -11.80
C ILE A 95 -4.80 -8.85 -12.70
N LEU A 96 -5.22 -7.61 -13.02
CA LEU A 96 -6.35 -7.37 -13.93
C LEU A 96 -6.05 -7.91 -15.32
N THR A 97 -4.88 -7.60 -15.88
CA THR A 97 -4.45 -8.07 -17.19
C THR A 97 -4.29 -9.60 -17.23
N GLU A 98 -3.56 -10.18 -16.27
CA GLU A 98 -3.32 -11.63 -16.16
C GLU A 98 -4.66 -12.40 -16.07
N SER A 99 -5.61 -11.91 -15.27
CA SER A 99 -6.92 -12.56 -15.12
C SER A 99 -7.77 -12.44 -16.39
N ALA A 100 -7.76 -11.28 -17.04
CA ALA A 100 -8.49 -11.08 -18.29
C ALA A 100 -7.93 -11.93 -19.43
N ASP A 101 -6.60 -12.05 -19.53
CA ASP A 101 -5.94 -12.89 -20.54
C ASP A 101 -6.26 -14.37 -20.35
N ALA A 102 -6.19 -14.87 -19.12
CA ALA A 102 -6.55 -16.26 -18.83
C ALA A 102 -8.01 -16.57 -19.19
N VAL A 103 -8.95 -15.70 -18.80
CA VAL A 103 -10.38 -15.91 -19.07
C VAL A 103 -10.68 -15.85 -20.57
N VAL A 104 -10.10 -14.90 -21.30
CA VAL A 104 -10.28 -14.80 -22.76
C VAL A 104 -9.68 -16.01 -23.47
N ALA A 105 -8.50 -16.48 -23.06
CA ALA A 105 -7.89 -17.67 -23.65
C ALA A 105 -8.72 -18.94 -23.43
N GLU A 106 -9.33 -19.10 -22.26
CA GLU A 106 -10.19 -20.26 -21.94
C GLU A 106 -11.55 -20.23 -22.66
N HIS A 107 -12.02 -19.05 -23.05
CA HIS A 107 -13.37 -18.83 -23.55
C HIS A 107 -13.41 -17.90 -24.78
N GLU A 108 -12.44 -18.05 -25.68
CA GLU A 108 -12.19 -17.13 -26.80
C GLU A 108 -13.44 -16.87 -27.66
N THR A 109 -14.26 -17.89 -27.87
CA THR A 109 -15.50 -17.80 -28.67
C THR A 109 -16.50 -16.79 -28.13
N LEU A 110 -16.45 -16.45 -26.84
CA LEU A 110 -17.32 -15.46 -26.21
C LEU A 110 -16.90 -14.01 -26.51
N MET A 111 -15.74 -13.74 -27.11
CA MET A 111 -15.36 -12.36 -27.48
C MET A 111 -16.16 -11.80 -28.68
N THR A 112 -16.93 -12.67 -29.36
CA THR A 112 -17.60 -12.37 -30.64
C THR A 112 -18.74 -11.35 -30.52
N ASP A 113 -19.49 -11.36 -29.42
CA ASP A 113 -20.63 -10.46 -29.22
C ASP A 113 -20.59 -9.74 -27.85
N ALA A 114 -21.48 -8.76 -27.68
CA ALA A 114 -21.51 -7.92 -26.48
C ALA A 114 -21.87 -8.71 -25.20
N ALA A 115 -22.73 -9.73 -25.31
CA ALA A 115 -23.13 -10.54 -24.17
C ALA A 115 -21.99 -11.44 -23.69
N GLY A 116 -21.28 -12.06 -24.63
CA GLY A 116 -20.09 -12.86 -24.36
C GLY A 116 -18.94 -12.02 -23.80
N ARG A 117 -18.64 -10.84 -24.37
CA ARG A 117 -17.64 -9.91 -23.79
C ARG A 117 -18.00 -9.49 -22.36
N ARG A 118 -19.28 -9.23 -22.08
CA ARG A 118 -19.74 -8.92 -20.72
C ARG A 118 -19.55 -10.11 -19.77
N ALA A 119 -19.82 -11.33 -20.23
CA ALA A 119 -19.60 -12.54 -19.45
C ALA A 119 -18.11 -12.75 -19.14
N LEU A 120 -17.23 -12.49 -20.09
CA LEU A 120 -15.77 -12.55 -19.92
C LEU A 120 -15.27 -11.48 -18.94
N LEU A 121 -15.74 -10.24 -19.03
CA LEU A 121 -15.42 -9.19 -18.05
C LEU A 121 -15.83 -9.60 -16.64
N ARG A 122 -17.06 -10.12 -16.49
CA ARG A 122 -17.61 -10.58 -15.22
C ARG A 122 -16.74 -11.69 -14.61
N GLU A 123 -16.36 -12.67 -15.42
CA GLU A 123 -15.50 -13.77 -14.99
C GLU A 123 -14.05 -13.32 -14.68
N SER A 124 -13.53 -12.34 -15.43
CA SER A 124 -12.22 -11.73 -15.17
C SER A 124 -12.18 -11.05 -13.79
N VAL A 125 -13.22 -10.29 -13.46
CA VAL A 125 -13.38 -9.66 -12.13
C VAL A 125 -13.45 -10.73 -11.04
N ARG A 126 -14.22 -11.81 -11.25
CA ARG A 126 -14.33 -12.92 -10.29
C ARG A 126 -12.97 -13.50 -9.91
N ARG A 127 -12.07 -13.66 -10.88
CA ARG A 127 -10.73 -14.25 -10.68
C ARG A 127 -9.70 -13.25 -10.15
N ALA A 128 -9.78 -11.98 -10.56
CA ALA A 128 -8.82 -10.94 -10.18
C ALA A 128 -8.99 -10.49 -8.72
N LEU A 129 -10.23 -10.27 -8.29
CA LEU A 129 -10.52 -9.55 -7.04
C LEU A 129 -10.10 -10.27 -5.75
N PRO A 130 -10.18 -11.60 -5.63
CA PRO A 130 -9.60 -12.31 -4.49
C PRO A 130 -8.09 -12.10 -4.37
N GLN A 131 -7.36 -12.09 -5.49
CA GLN A 131 -5.92 -11.89 -5.53
C GLN A 131 -5.54 -10.44 -5.18
N MET A 132 -6.29 -9.46 -5.70
CA MET A 132 -6.13 -8.06 -5.34
C MET A 132 -6.39 -7.82 -3.85
N HIS A 133 -7.44 -8.45 -3.32
CA HIS A 133 -7.78 -8.40 -1.90
C HIS A 133 -6.66 -8.97 -1.02
N GLU A 134 -6.16 -10.18 -1.33
CA GLU A 134 -5.05 -10.77 -0.57
C GLU A 134 -3.79 -9.90 -0.64
N THR A 135 -3.46 -9.41 -1.84
CA THR A 135 -2.33 -8.50 -2.05
C THR A 135 -2.45 -7.24 -1.19
N LEU A 136 -3.65 -6.66 -1.11
CA LEU A 136 -3.94 -5.47 -0.29
C LEU A 136 -3.76 -5.75 1.20
N VAL A 137 -4.37 -6.81 1.72
CA VAL A 137 -4.34 -7.17 3.14
C VAL A 137 -2.90 -7.40 3.62
N ARG A 138 -2.05 -7.98 2.76
CA ARG A 138 -0.64 -8.23 3.08
C ARG A 138 0.25 -7.00 2.89
N ALA A 139 -0.19 -5.97 2.17
CA ALA A 139 0.64 -4.81 1.81
C ALA A 139 1.02 -3.94 3.03
N PRO A 140 2.31 -3.91 3.44
CA PRO A 140 2.76 -3.10 4.58
C PRO A 140 2.62 -1.60 4.32
N ARG A 141 2.92 -1.19 3.08
CA ARG A 141 2.85 0.20 2.63
C ARG A 141 1.42 0.74 2.71
N TRP A 142 0.43 -0.08 2.35
CA TRP A 142 -0.98 0.28 2.48
C TRP A 142 -1.38 0.45 3.95
N ARG A 143 -0.96 -0.46 4.84
CA ARG A 143 -1.20 -0.31 6.28
C ARG A 143 -0.62 0.97 6.85
N THR A 144 0.62 1.31 6.48
CA THR A 144 1.25 2.60 6.85
C THR A 144 0.45 3.79 6.30
N PHE A 145 0.13 3.79 5.00
CA PHE A 145 -0.64 4.85 4.36
C PHE A 145 -1.97 5.08 5.06
N ARG A 146 -2.70 4.00 5.35
CA ARG A 146 -3.98 4.04 6.04
C ARG A 146 -3.87 4.55 7.47
N ALA A 147 -2.91 4.02 8.24
CA ALA A 147 -2.69 4.44 9.62
C ALA A 147 -2.39 5.94 9.72
N LEU A 148 -1.49 6.44 8.86
CA LEU A 148 -1.13 7.86 8.81
C LEU A 148 -2.30 8.73 8.35
N SER A 149 -3.09 8.29 7.36
CA SER A 149 -4.28 9.02 6.89
C SER A 149 -5.31 9.20 8.01
N MET A 150 -5.49 8.19 8.87
CA MET A 150 -6.40 8.24 10.01
C MET A 150 -5.85 9.04 11.20
N SER A 151 -4.53 9.24 11.27
CA SER A 151 -3.87 9.92 12.39
C SER A 151 -3.37 11.33 12.05
N LEU A 152 -3.71 11.88 10.89
CA LEU A 152 -3.26 13.21 10.45
C LEU A 152 -3.52 14.31 11.49
N ASP A 153 -4.67 14.28 12.15
CA ASP A 153 -5.06 15.30 13.14
C ASP A 153 -4.23 15.24 14.44
N SER A 154 -3.46 14.17 14.65
CA SER A 154 -2.55 14.05 15.80
C SER A 154 -1.20 14.76 15.60
N PHE A 155 -0.89 15.22 14.37
CA PHE A 155 0.35 15.92 14.06
C PHE A 155 0.21 17.44 14.20
N PRO A 156 1.30 18.16 14.57
CA PRO A 156 1.40 19.61 14.44
C PRO A 156 1.05 20.08 13.03
N GLU A 157 0.56 21.32 12.90
CA GLU A 157 0.02 21.84 11.63
C GLU A 157 0.98 21.71 10.44
N ALA A 158 2.23 22.14 10.59
CA ALA A 158 3.22 22.05 9.52
C ALA A 158 3.50 20.60 9.10
N GLU A 159 3.63 19.68 10.06
CA GLU A 159 3.87 18.25 9.82
C GLU A 159 2.65 17.58 9.16
N ARG A 160 1.45 17.92 9.63
CA ARG A 160 0.18 17.44 9.07
C ARG A 160 0.00 17.85 7.62
N ASP A 161 0.34 19.10 7.27
CA ASP A 161 0.20 19.60 5.92
C ASP A 161 1.20 18.93 4.96
N GLU A 162 2.44 18.71 5.40
CA GLU A 162 3.44 17.97 4.63
C GLU A 162 3.02 16.50 4.41
N LEU A 163 2.56 15.81 5.46
CA LEU A 163 2.04 14.45 5.33
C LEU A 163 0.81 14.38 4.42
N ARG A 164 -0.11 15.33 4.53
CA ARG A 164 -1.30 15.40 3.66
C ARG A 164 -0.91 15.56 2.20
N ALA A 165 0.03 16.45 1.88
CA ALA A 165 0.52 16.63 0.51
C ALA A 165 1.16 15.34 -0.03
N ARG A 166 1.91 14.64 0.83
CA ARG A 166 2.56 13.38 0.44
C ARG A 166 1.57 12.24 0.21
N LEU A 167 0.60 12.09 1.10
CA LEU A 167 -0.50 11.11 0.95
C LEU A 167 -1.33 11.41 -0.31
N GLY A 168 -1.63 12.69 -0.56
CA GLY A 168 -2.30 13.14 -1.78
C GLY A 168 -1.56 12.74 -3.04
N THR A 169 -0.24 12.97 -3.09
CA THR A 169 0.59 12.56 -4.24
C THR A 169 0.54 11.05 -4.49
N ILE A 170 0.59 10.23 -3.42
CA ILE A 170 0.50 8.77 -3.55
C ILE A 170 -0.88 8.36 -4.07
N GLN A 171 -1.94 8.99 -3.57
CA GLN A 171 -3.31 8.74 -4.01
C GLN A 171 -3.50 9.10 -5.48
N ASP A 172 -2.98 10.26 -5.92
CA ASP A 172 -3.08 10.70 -7.32
C ASP A 172 -2.38 9.72 -8.27
N ILE A 173 -1.19 9.26 -7.91
CA ILE A 173 -0.45 8.24 -8.69
C ILE A 173 -1.24 6.92 -8.75
N TYR A 174 -1.82 6.49 -7.63
CA TYR A 174 -2.66 5.29 -7.60
C TYR A 174 -3.88 5.44 -8.52
N VAL A 175 -4.59 6.57 -8.42
CA VAL A 175 -5.79 6.84 -9.20
C VAL A 175 -5.49 6.93 -10.70
N ASP A 176 -4.44 7.64 -11.10
CA ASP A 176 -4.02 7.72 -12.52
C ASP A 176 -3.65 6.34 -13.08
N THR A 177 -2.82 5.59 -12.34
CA THR A 177 -2.38 4.24 -12.76
C THR A 177 -3.57 3.31 -12.94
N MET A 178 -4.46 3.24 -11.94
CA MET A 178 -5.63 2.36 -11.98
C MET A 178 -6.67 2.83 -13.00
N SER A 179 -6.81 4.14 -13.23
CA SER A 179 -7.73 4.67 -14.23
C SER A 179 -7.37 4.16 -15.62
N ARG A 180 -6.09 4.23 -16.00
CA ARG A 180 -5.60 3.72 -17.29
C ARG A 180 -5.80 2.21 -17.42
N ALA A 181 -5.55 1.46 -16.33
CA ALA A 181 -5.74 0.01 -16.32
C ALA A 181 -7.23 -0.38 -16.53
N TYR A 182 -8.14 0.31 -15.85
CA TYR A 182 -9.57 0.06 -16.02
C TYR A 182 -10.10 0.55 -17.37
N GLU A 183 -9.63 1.69 -17.89
CA GLU A 183 -9.95 2.14 -19.25
C GLU A 183 -9.58 1.09 -20.30
N ALA A 184 -8.34 0.60 -20.27
CA ALA A 184 -7.88 -0.44 -21.19
C ALA A 184 -8.70 -1.73 -21.05
N THR A 185 -9.06 -2.11 -19.83
CA THR A 185 -9.91 -3.27 -19.56
C THR A 185 -11.32 -3.07 -20.12
N PHE A 186 -11.91 -1.90 -19.89
CA PHE A 186 -13.26 -1.56 -20.33
C PHE A 186 -13.36 -1.48 -21.86
N GLU A 187 -12.39 -0.84 -22.50
CA GLU A 187 -12.26 -0.80 -23.96
C GLU A 187 -12.18 -2.21 -24.54
N ARG A 188 -11.31 -3.08 -23.99
CA ARG A 188 -11.16 -4.48 -24.41
C ARG A 188 -12.49 -5.24 -24.40
N PHE A 189 -13.33 -5.04 -23.39
CA PHE A 189 -14.60 -5.74 -23.25
C PHE A 189 -15.80 -4.98 -23.84
N GLY A 190 -15.57 -3.86 -24.54
CA GLY A 190 -16.62 -3.07 -25.19
C GLY A 190 -17.61 -2.46 -24.20
N VAL A 191 -17.12 -1.98 -23.06
CA VAL A 191 -17.90 -1.21 -22.09
C VAL A 191 -17.31 0.18 -21.95
N ARG A 192 -18.15 1.17 -21.67
CA ARG A 192 -17.73 2.55 -21.41
C ARG A 192 -18.45 3.10 -20.19
N MET A 193 -17.89 4.17 -19.62
CA MET A 193 -18.54 4.90 -18.53
C MET A 193 -19.90 5.46 -18.99
N ARG A 194 -20.89 5.41 -18.10
CA ARG A 194 -22.20 6.04 -18.34
C ARG A 194 -22.07 7.58 -18.34
N PRO A 195 -22.93 8.30 -19.08
CA PRO A 195 -22.91 9.77 -19.09
C PRO A 195 -22.97 10.37 -17.68
N GLY A 196 -22.11 11.36 -17.43
CA GLY A 196 -21.98 12.01 -16.12
C GLY A 196 -21.03 11.30 -15.14
N LEU A 197 -20.51 10.12 -15.50
CA LEU A 197 -19.48 9.42 -14.73
C LEU A 197 -18.14 9.41 -15.48
N SER A 198 -17.04 9.52 -14.74
CA SER A 198 -15.67 9.38 -15.26
C SER A 198 -15.02 8.11 -14.73
N ILE A 199 -13.94 7.66 -15.38
CA ILE A 199 -13.18 6.52 -14.88
C ILE A 199 -12.66 6.77 -13.45
N THR A 200 -12.29 8.01 -13.13
CA THR A 200 -11.83 8.38 -11.80
C THR A 200 -12.90 8.13 -10.74
N HIS A 201 -14.18 8.43 -11.02
CA HIS A 201 -15.28 8.08 -10.11
C HIS A 201 -15.34 6.56 -9.88
N PHE A 202 -15.17 5.76 -10.95
CA PHE A 202 -15.16 4.30 -10.83
C PHE A 202 -13.98 3.82 -9.99
N VAL A 203 -12.76 4.30 -10.25
CA VAL A 203 -11.55 3.91 -9.51
C VAL A 203 -11.70 4.25 -8.04
N THR A 204 -12.17 5.45 -7.69
CA THR A 204 -12.40 5.84 -6.30
C THR A 204 -13.42 4.92 -5.61
N ALA A 205 -14.56 4.65 -6.24
CA ALA A 205 -15.58 3.76 -5.67
C ALA A 205 -15.09 2.31 -5.52
N ALA A 206 -14.39 1.81 -6.54
CA ALA A 206 -13.80 0.47 -6.57
C ALA A 206 -12.74 0.29 -5.48
N SER A 207 -11.82 1.25 -5.33
CA SER A 207 -10.79 1.21 -4.30
C SER A 207 -11.39 1.27 -2.89
N SER A 208 -12.34 2.19 -2.66
CA SER A 208 -13.00 2.30 -1.35
C SER A 208 -13.76 1.02 -0.97
N THR A 209 -14.37 0.36 -1.96
CA THR A 209 -15.06 -0.92 -1.76
C THR A 209 -14.08 -2.02 -1.41
N LEU A 210 -13.00 -2.17 -2.17
CA LEU A 210 -11.97 -3.19 -1.92
C LEU A 210 -11.30 -2.98 -0.55
N GLU A 211 -10.99 -1.73 -0.20
CA GLU A 211 -10.40 -1.36 1.09
C GLU A 211 -11.34 -1.60 2.25
N GLY A 212 -12.62 -1.27 2.09
CA GLY A 212 -13.66 -1.53 3.10
C GLY A 212 -13.77 -3.02 3.42
N VAL A 213 -13.84 -3.85 2.38
CA VAL A 213 -13.85 -5.32 2.52
C VAL A 213 -12.55 -5.79 3.19
N ALA A 214 -11.38 -5.39 2.69
CA ALA A 214 -10.08 -5.80 3.26
C ALA A 214 -9.87 -5.38 4.71
N THR A 215 -10.60 -4.35 5.15
CA THR A 215 -10.55 -3.82 6.50
C THR A 215 -11.49 -4.55 7.47
N GLY A 216 -12.58 -5.13 7.00
CA GLY A 216 -13.64 -5.73 7.82
C GLY A 216 -13.14 -6.67 8.93
N PRO A 217 -12.16 -7.56 8.71
CA PRO A 217 -11.67 -8.47 9.75
C PRO A 217 -11.08 -7.73 10.96
N ALA A 218 -10.50 -6.54 10.78
CA ALA A 218 -9.98 -5.73 11.88
C ALA A 218 -11.08 -5.21 12.82
N PHE A 219 -12.33 -5.16 12.34
CA PHE A 219 -13.52 -4.81 13.12
C PHE A 219 -14.30 -6.04 13.60
N GLY A 220 -13.74 -7.25 13.46
CA GLY A 220 -14.44 -8.49 13.81
C GLY A 220 -15.62 -8.79 12.88
N GLN A 221 -15.61 -8.27 11.64
CA GLN A 221 -16.65 -8.55 10.65
C GLN A 221 -16.25 -9.76 9.79
N PRO A 222 -16.84 -10.96 10.00
CA PRO A 222 -16.46 -12.17 9.28
C PRO A 222 -16.86 -12.14 7.80
N LEU A 223 -17.93 -11.40 7.47
CA LEU A 223 -18.48 -11.25 6.10
C LEU A 223 -17.44 -10.79 5.07
N ALA A 224 -16.41 -10.06 5.49
CA ALA A 224 -15.38 -9.54 4.60
C ALA A 224 -14.51 -10.61 3.92
N ALA A 225 -14.39 -11.79 4.53
CA ALA A 225 -13.65 -12.93 3.98
C ALA A 225 -14.58 -14.00 3.39
N GLU A 226 -15.89 -13.73 3.31
CA GLU A 226 -16.86 -14.71 2.85
C GLU A 226 -16.85 -14.87 1.33
N TRP A 227 -17.12 -16.11 0.96
CA TRP A 227 -17.36 -16.54 -0.40
C TRP A 227 -18.84 -16.87 -0.54
N VAL A 228 -19.44 -16.41 -1.63
CA VAL A 228 -20.84 -16.68 -1.96
C VAL A 228 -20.93 -17.51 -3.23
N ALA A 229 -21.89 -18.43 -3.28
CA ALA A 229 -22.20 -19.19 -4.48
C ALA A 229 -23.05 -18.31 -5.40
N LEU A 230 -22.55 -18.03 -6.60
CA LEU A 230 -23.28 -17.31 -7.66
C LEU A 230 -22.96 -17.93 -9.03
N PRO A 231 -23.79 -17.71 -10.06
CA PRO A 231 -23.52 -18.21 -11.39
C PRO A 231 -22.16 -17.73 -11.95
N GLY A 232 -21.36 -18.67 -12.44
CA GLY A 232 -20.14 -18.42 -13.20
C GLY A 232 -20.41 -18.24 -14.69
N ILE A 233 -19.34 -18.16 -15.49
CA ILE A 233 -19.44 -17.91 -16.94
C ILE A 233 -20.26 -18.96 -17.71
N GLY A 234 -20.25 -20.22 -17.25
CA GLY A 234 -21.04 -21.32 -17.82
C GLY A 234 -22.42 -21.53 -17.18
N GLY A 235 -22.88 -20.61 -16.31
CA GLY A 235 -24.17 -20.71 -15.62
C GLY A 235 -24.20 -21.63 -14.39
N ALA A 236 -23.24 -22.54 -14.24
CA ALA A 236 -23.08 -23.32 -13.01
C ALA A 236 -22.69 -22.42 -11.83
N GLU A 237 -23.11 -22.79 -10.61
CA GLU A 237 -22.71 -22.08 -9.40
C GLU A 237 -21.21 -22.25 -9.15
N VAL A 238 -20.55 -21.12 -8.89
CA VAL A 238 -19.13 -21.05 -8.54
C VAL A 238 -18.94 -20.13 -7.35
N GLN A 239 -17.76 -20.16 -6.75
CA GLN A 239 -17.42 -19.29 -5.63
C GLN A 239 -17.05 -17.88 -6.11
N TRP A 240 -17.62 -16.89 -5.44
CA TRP A 240 -17.37 -15.46 -5.62
C TRP A 240 -16.95 -14.84 -4.30
N HIS A 241 -15.79 -14.18 -4.29
CA HIS A 241 -15.39 -13.36 -3.14
C HIS A 241 -16.26 -12.10 -3.07
N LEU A 242 -16.60 -11.63 -1.86
CA LEU A 242 -17.47 -10.46 -1.68
C LEU A 242 -16.98 -9.21 -2.44
N SER A 243 -15.67 -8.97 -2.48
CA SER A 243 -15.09 -7.85 -3.24
C SER A 243 -15.35 -7.95 -4.76
N ALA A 244 -15.41 -9.17 -5.32
CA ALA A 244 -15.74 -9.38 -6.72
C ALA A 244 -17.21 -9.08 -7.01
N VAL A 245 -18.11 -9.48 -6.10
CA VAL A 245 -19.55 -9.18 -6.20
C VAL A 245 -19.78 -7.67 -6.16
N ALA A 246 -19.16 -6.99 -5.20
CA ALA A 246 -19.32 -5.55 -5.03
C ALA A 246 -18.72 -4.76 -6.21
N LEU A 247 -17.55 -5.16 -6.72
CA LEU A 247 -16.99 -4.52 -7.91
C LEU A 247 -17.87 -4.75 -9.15
N MET A 248 -18.44 -5.95 -9.32
CA MET A 248 -19.37 -6.18 -10.43
C MET A 248 -20.62 -5.31 -10.34
N ALA A 249 -21.16 -5.07 -9.14
CA ALA A 249 -22.27 -4.13 -8.97
C ALA A 249 -21.88 -2.70 -9.39
N LEU A 250 -20.64 -2.27 -9.13
CA LEU A 250 -20.12 -0.99 -9.61
C LEU A 250 -19.97 -0.97 -11.14
N VAL A 251 -19.41 -2.03 -11.73
CA VAL A 251 -19.32 -2.15 -13.21
C VAL A 251 -20.71 -2.10 -13.83
N ASP A 252 -21.68 -2.82 -13.28
CA ASP A 252 -23.06 -2.85 -13.75
C ASP A 252 -23.76 -1.49 -13.62
N GLY A 253 -23.55 -0.76 -12.52
CA GLY A 253 -24.18 0.53 -12.28
C GLY A 253 -23.51 1.72 -12.99
N MET A 254 -22.20 1.65 -13.22
CA MET A 254 -21.40 2.80 -13.69
C MET A 254 -20.96 2.71 -15.15
N THR A 255 -21.10 1.53 -15.78
CA THR A 255 -20.75 1.33 -17.19
C THR A 255 -21.97 0.94 -18.02
N GLU A 256 -21.88 1.13 -19.33
CA GLU A 256 -22.82 0.61 -20.32
C GLU A 256 -22.07 0.02 -21.51
N ALA A 257 -22.73 -0.89 -22.23
CA ALA A 257 -22.16 -1.48 -23.44
C ALA A 257 -21.96 -0.41 -24.53
N VAL A 258 -20.90 -0.58 -25.32
CA VAL A 258 -20.62 0.19 -26.54
C VAL A 258 -21.32 -0.45 -27.73
#